data_AF-A0A196SAB3-F1
#
_entry.id   AF-A0A196SAB3-F1
#
_cell.length_a   1.000
_cell.length_b   1.000
_cell.length_c   1.000
_cell.angle_alpha   90.00
_cell.angle_beta   90.00
_cell.angle_gamma   90.00
#
_symmetry.space_group_name_H-M   'P 1'
#
loop_
_entity.id
_entity.type
_entity.pdbx_description
1 polymer ?
#
loop_
_entity_poly.entity_id
_entity_poly.type
_entity_poly.pdbx_seq_one_letter_code
_entity_poly.pdbx_strand_id
1 'polypeptide(L)'
;MQSSTEAAPQPPSHVVIDTTSNKLPEEAVRRILFPYKYTEEVENATGVDWKATLDENTPHSVFQCCTYPKTGGRLGNCYLLWGDELKHDYFPFVAIAGPSWKLSFAMYAIPIIIFVSLLGSMHVYNSWKIWGVIIGIVFFFITEICTLLTTLSNPGIVFRGMLPSTNKCSNRCRECGFDRVVPEFYHCYDCGTCCYKLDHHCMWMGKCIGFRTLPFFKATLILDVVYIVLATIIPMVSFYY
;
A
#
# COMPACT_ATOMS: atom_id res chain seq x y z
N MET A 1 -44.96 -37.39 30.69
CA MET A 1 -44.42 -36.84 29.45
C MET A 1 -43.07 -36.23 29.77
N GLN A 2 -41.98 -36.94 29.46
CA GLN A 2 -40.62 -36.41 29.47
C GLN A 2 -40.48 -35.46 28.28
N SER A 3 -40.13 -34.20 28.53
CA SER A 3 -39.72 -33.26 27.49
C SER A 3 -38.20 -33.16 27.56
N SER A 4 -37.55 -33.73 26.56
CA SER A 4 -36.12 -33.69 26.31
C SER A 4 -35.70 -32.24 26.01
N THR A 5 -34.87 -31.66 26.87
CA THR A 5 -34.09 -30.46 26.52
C THR A 5 -33.02 -30.87 25.51
N GLU A 6 -33.29 -30.59 24.24
CA GLU A 6 -32.30 -30.63 23.17
C GLU A 6 -31.20 -29.61 23.49
N ALA A 7 -29.96 -30.07 23.61
CA ALA A 7 -28.82 -29.21 23.86
C ALA A 7 -28.65 -28.24 22.68
N ALA A 8 -28.50 -26.95 22.97
CA ALA A 8 -28.21 -25.93 21.98
C ALA A 8 -26.93 -26.28 21.18
N PRO A 9 -26.90 -26.04 19.86
CA PRO A 9 -25.73 -26.33 19.04
C PRO A 9 -24.54 -25.53 19.57
N GLN A 10 -23.43 -26.23 19.81
CA GLN A 10 -22.21 -25.56 20.23
C GLN A 10 -21.78 -24.54 19.18
N PRO A 11 -21.33 -23.34 19.59
CA PRO A 11 -20.77 -22.38 18.66
C PRO A 11 -19.63 -23.02 17.88
N PRO A 12 -19.46 -22.69 16.58
CA PRO A 12 -18.35 -23.23 15.80
C PRO A 12 -17.07 -22.92 16.56
N SER A 13 -16.31 -23.99 16.84
CA SER A 13 -15.03 -23.95 17.54
C SER A 13 -14.27 -22.70 17.14
N HIS A 14 -13.86 -21.93 18.15
CA HIS A 14 -12.82 -20.90 18.03
C HIS A 14 -11.92 -21.25 16.84
N VAL A 15 -11.78 -20.33 15.88
CA VAL A 15 -10.69 -20.47 14.92
C VAL A 15 -9.42 -20.27 15.73
N VAL A 16 -8.99 -21.34 16.39
CA VAL A 16 -7.65 -21.55 16.88
C VAL A 16 -6.82 -21.42 15.62
N ILE A 17 -6.18 -20.27 15.45
CA ILE A 17 -5.13 -20.13 14.45
C ILE A 17 -4.07 -21.13 14.90
N ASP A 18 -4.01 -22.27 14.21
CA ASP A 18 -3.03 -23.30 14.48
C ASP A 18 -1.64 -22.72 14.19
N THR A 19 -0.94 -22.38 15.27
CA THR A 19 0.41 -21.80 15.24
C THR A 19 1.50 -22.85 15.04
N THR A 20 1.16 -24.14 14.89
CA THR A 20 2.12 -25.18 14.51
C THR A 20 2.51 -25.09 13.04
N SER A 21 1.68 -24.42 12.24
CA SER A 21 1.98 -24.04 10.86
C SER A 21 2.53 -22.62 10.84
N ASN A 22 3.80 -22.45 10.45
CA ASN A 22 4.42 -21.15 10.12
C ASN A 22 3.74 -20.40 8.94
N LYS A 23 2.54 -20.81 8.53
CA LYS A 23 1.74 -20.22 7.47
C LYS A 23 0.36 -19.89 8.01
N LEU A 24 -0.04 -18.63 7.86
CA LEU A 24 -1.46 -18.29 8.01
C LEU A 24 -2.22 -18.86 6.81
N PRO A 25 -3.43 -19.40 7.02
CA PRO A 25 -4.31 -19.71 5.91
C PRO A 25 -4.52 -18.45 5.07
N GLU A 26 -4.54 -18.59 3.74
CA GLU A 26 -4.65 -17.44 2.81
C GLU A 26 -5.84 -16.51 3.13
N GLU A 27 -6.89 -17.05 3.73
CA GLU A 27 -8.05 -16.32 4.21
C GLU A 27 -7.73 -15.38 5.39
N ALA A 28 -6.83 -15.77 6.30
CA ALA A 28 -6.38 -14.93 7.41
C ALA A 28 -5.39 -13.84 6.96
N VAL A 29 -4.59 -14.10 5.92
CA VAL A 29 -3.78 -13.07 5.24
C VAL A 29 -4.70 -12.04 4.59
N ARG A 30 -5.80 -12.46 3.95
CA ARG A 30 -6.84 -11.53 3.47
C ARG A 30 -7.45 -10.74 4.62
N ARG A 31 -7.74 -11.34 5.77
CA ARG A 31 -8.36 -10.66 6.94
C ARG A 31 -7.44 -9.72 7.72
N ILE A 32 -6.12 -9.80 7.55
CA ILE A 32 -5.14 -8.80 8.03
C ILE A 32 -5.04 -7.62 7.03
N LEU A 33 -5.37 -7.88 5.76
CA LEU A 33 -5.37 -6.94 4.64
C LEU A 33 -6.73 -6.27 4.38
N PHE A 34 -7.78 -6.65 5.10
CA PHE A 34 -9.03 -5.89 5.18
C PHE A 34 -9.15 -5.43 6.63
N PRO A 35 -9.61 -4.20 6.91
CA PRO A 35 -10.03 -3.89 8.28
C PRO A 35 -10.99 -5.03 8.63
N TYR A 36 -10.72 -5.75 9.71
CA TYR A 36 -11.70 -6.66 10.25
C TYR A 36 -13.01 -5.88 10.23
N LYS A 37 -14.03 -6.36 9.50
CA LYS A 37 -15.36 -5.76 9.54
C LYS A 37 -15.70 -5.81 11.02
N TYR A 38 -15.58 -4.67 11.68
CA TYR A 38 -15.69 -4.54 13.12
C TYR A 38 -17.08 -5.05 13.49
N THR A 39 -17.16 -6.30 13.92
CA THR A 39 -18.39 -6.87 14.46
C THR A 39 -18.31 -6.74 15.97
N GLU A 40 -19.42 -6.35 16.61
CA GLU A 40 -19.59 -6.25 18.06
C GLU A 40 -19.12 -7.53 18.80
N GLU A 41 -19.04 -8.65 18.08
CA GLU A 41 -18.51 -9.94 18.54
C GLU A 41 -17.05 -9.89 19.01
N VAL A 42 -16.16 -9.07 18.42
CA VAL A 42 -14.75 -8.97 18.84
C VAL A 42 -14.57 -8.09 20.08
N GLU A 43 -15.37 -7.02 20.18
CA GLU A 43 -15.41 -6.14 21.35
C GLU A 43 -15.87 -6.91 22.59
N ASN A 44 -16.92 -7.72 22.43
CA ASN A 44 -17.42 -8.60 23.49
C ASN A 44 -16.46 -9.74 23.87
N ALA A 45 -15.64 -10.23 22.94
CA ALA A 45 -14.68 -11.32 23.19
C ALA A 45 -13.40 -10.88 23.92
N THR A 46 -13.01 -9.62 23.79
CA THR A 46 -11.75 -9.10 24.35
C THR A 46 -11.96 -8.17 25.55
N GLY A 47 -13.17 -7.63 25.73
CA GLY A 47 -13.48 -6.68 26.81
C GLY A 47 -12.76 -5.33 26.67
N VAL A 48 -12.16 -5.07 25.51
CA VAL A 48 -11.45 -3.83 25.17
C VAL A 48 -12.31 -3.05 24.19
N ASP A 49 -12.60 -1.79 24.52
CA ASP A 49 -13.26 -0.85 23.61
C ASP A 49 -12.25 -0.42 22.53
N TRP A 50 -12.17 -1.24 21.48
CA TRP A 50 -11.30 -1.01 20.36
C TRP A 50 -11.73 0.21 19.54
N LYS A 51 -13.00 0.61 19.58
CA LYS A 51 -13.49 1.82 18.91
C LYS A 51 -12.90 3.08 19.57
N ALA A 52 -12.93 3.17 20.90
CA ALA A 52 -12.27 4.23 21.65
C ALA A 52 -10.74 4.21 21.47
N THR A 53 -10.13 3.01 21.45
CA THR A 53 -8.68 2.84 21.25
C THR A 53 -8.24 3.27 19.84
N LEU A 54 -9.06 2.98 18.82
CA LEU A 54 -8.86 3.41 17.43
C LEU A 54 -9.05 4.92 17.31
N ASP A 55 -10.11 5.49 17.91
CA ASP A 55 -10.35 6.93 17.91
C ASP A 55 -9.20 7.70 18.59
N GLU A 56 -8.62 7.19 19.68
CA GLU A 56 -7.44 7.79 20.34
C GLU A 56 -6.17 7.73 19.48
N ASN A 57 -6.02 6.69 18.65
CA ASN A 57 -4.88 6.50 17.76
C ASN A 57 -5.13 6.93 16.30
N THR A 58 -6.29 7.55 16.00
CA THR A 58 -6.57 8.03 14.64
C THR A 58 -5.59 9.12 14.24
N PRO A 59 -5.01 9.06 13.03
CA PRO A 59 -4.16 10.14 12.53
C PRO A 59 -4.93 11.47 12.55
N HIS A 60 -4.33 12.49 13.14
CA HIS A 60 -4.90 13.83 13.22
C HIS A 60 -4.47 14.68 12.01
N SER A 61 -5.41 15.48 11.51
CA SER A 61 -5.20 16.39 10.36
C SER A 61 -3.98 17.31 10.54
N VAL A 62 -3.16 17.42 9.50
CA VAL A 62 -2.09 18.44 9.40
C VAL A 62 -2.66 19.78 8.89
N PHE A 63 -3.83 19.76 8.24
CA PHE A 63 -4.47 20.94 7.67
C PHE A 63 -5.67 21.35 8.52
N GLN A 64 -5.44 22.35 9.38
CA GLN A 64 -6.40 22.84 10.37
C GLN A 64 -7.69 23.46 9.76
N CYS A 65 -7.73 23.66 8.43
CA CYS A 65 -8.77 24.44 7.74
C CYS A 65 -9.87 23.63 7.05
N CYS A 66 -9.83 22.29 7.00
CA CYS A 66 -10.77 21.49 6.21
C CYS A 66 -11.59 20.53 7.08
N THR A 67 -12.92 20.58 6.95
CA THR A 67 -13.87 19.91 7.85
C THR A 67 -14.29 18.49 7.46
N TYR A 68 -13.96 17.94 6.29
CA TYR A 68 -14.13 16.50 5.98
C TYR A 68 -13.52 16.08 4.62
N PRO A 69 -13.18 14.79 4.40
CA PRO A 69 -13.04 13.73 5.40
C PRO A 69 -11.62 13.71 5.94
N LYS A 70 -11.44 13.79 7.26
CA LYS A 70 -10.18 13.54 8.01
C LYS A 70 -8.92 13.40 7.11
N THR A 71 -8.53 14.48 6.43
CA THR A 71 -7.44 14.48 5.46
C THR A 71 -6.20 15.00 6.15
N GLY A 72 -5.10 14.26 6.05
CA GLY A 72 -3.85 14.65 6.71
C GLY A 72 -3.59 13.84 7.98
N GLY A 73 -2.37 13.38 8.11
CA GLY A 73 -1.87 12.77 9.34
C GLY A 73 -0.48 12.19 9.17
N ARG A 74 0.04 11.63 10.25
CA ARG A 74 1.30 10.89 10.23
C ARG A 74 1.07 9.43 10.56
N LEU A 75 1.68 8.56 9.76
CA LEU A 75 1.77 7.12 9.98
C LEU A 75 3.24 6.81 10.22
N GLY A 76 3.66 6.89 11.49
CA GLY A 76 5.08 7.00 11.82
C GLY A 76 5.67 8.28 11.20
N ASN A 77 6.67 8.12 10.33
CA ASN A 77 7.30 9.18 9.57
C ASN A 77 6.68 9.39 8.16
N CYS A 78 5.71 8.56 7.77
CA CYS A 78 4.97 8.74 6.52
C CYS A 78 3.87 9.80 6.69
N TYR A 79 3.58 10.53 5.61
CA TYR A 79 2.51 11.50 5.50
C TYR A 79 1.29 10.86 4.84
N LEU A 80 0.19 10.76 5.58
CA LEU A 80 -1.12 10.48 4.99
C LEU A 80 -1.63 11.79 4.40
N LEU A 81 -1.60 11.92 3.08
CA LEU A 81 -2.00 13.15 2.38
C LEU A 81 -3.53 13.27 2.34
N TRP A 82 -4.22 12.18 2.00
CA TRP A 82 -5.68 12.06 2.05
C TRP A 82 -6.12 10.59 2.03
N GLY A 83 -7.42 10.39 2.25
CA GLY A 83 -8.08 9.09 2.20
C GLY A 83 -8.30 8.50 3.57
N ASP A 84 -9.00 7.37 3.58
CA ASP A 84 -9.22 6.55 4.76
C ASP A 84 -8.47 5.24 4.52
N GLU A 85 -7.29 5.11 5.13
CA GLU A 85 -6.39 3.99 5.00
C GLU A 85 -6.92 2.70 5.63
N LEU A 86 -7.98 2.78 6.43
CA LEU A 86 -8.72 1.62 6.92
C LEU A 86 -9.66 1.10 5.84
N LYS A 87 -10.23 1.97 4.99
CA LYS A 87 -11.19 1.58 3.94
C LYS A 87 -10.53 1.32 2.58
N HIS A 88 -9.42 2.00 2.31
CA HIS A 88 -8.81 2.04 0.99
C HIS A 88 -7.31 1.75 1.07
N ASP A 89 -6.86 0.90 0.15
CA ASP A 89 -5.47 0.47 0.10
C ASP A 89 -4.66 1.16 -1.01
N TYR A 90 -5.33 1.63 -2.05
CA TYR A 90 -4.69 2.08 -3.28
C TYR A 90 -5.06 3.51 -3.66
N PHE A 91 -4.09 4.21 -4.25
CA PHE A 91 -4.30 5.48 -4.93
C PHE A 91 -5.35 5.31 -6.07
N PRO A 92 -6.26 6.27 -6.31
CA PRO A 92 -6.31 7.63 -5.74
C PRO A 92 -7.17 7.78 -4.48
N PHE A 93 -7.72 6.69 -3.94
CA PHE A 93 -8.63 6.75 -2.78
C PHE A 93 -7.90 6.92 -1.45
N VAL A 94 -6.60 6.59 -1.43
CA VAL A 94 -5.67 6.89 -0.35
C VAL A 94 -4.34 7.35 -0.94
N ALA A 95 -3.67 8.29 -0.28
CA ALA A 95 -2.33 8.71 -0.65
C ALA A 95 -1.43 8.84 0.57
N ILE A 96 -0.42 7.98 0.63
CA ILE A 96 0.59 7.91 1.69
C ILE A 96 1.95 8.15 1.05
N ALA A 97 2.52 9.31 1.31
CA ALA A 97 3.88 9.67 0.92
C ALA A 97 4.83 9.32 2.06
N GLY A 98 5.92 8.62 1.78
CA GLY A 98 6.88 8.27 2.84
C GLY A 98 7.84 9.41 3.19
N PRO A 99 8.76 9.16 4.14
CA PRO A 99 9.70 10.18 4.64
C PRO A 99 10.62 10.74 3.54
N SER A 100 10.92 9.95 2.52
CA SER A 100 11.86 10.28 1.44
C SER A 100 11.16 10.75 0.15
N TRP A 101 9.90 11.22 0.24
CA TRP A 101 9.05 11.62 -0.90
C TRP A 101 9.69 12.64 -1.85
N LYS A 102 10.65 13.44 -1.39
CA LYS A 102 11.34 14.40 -2.28
C LYS A 102 12.11 13.69 -3.40
N LEU A 103 12.66 12.51 -3.12
CA LEU A 103 13.38 11.73 -4.12
C LEU A 103 12.43 11.08 -5.13
N SER A 104 11.17 10.83 -4.78
CA SER A 104 10.21 10.26 -5.73
C SER A 104 9.81 11.21 -6.84
N PHE A 105 10.06 12.52 -6.71
CA PHE A 105 9.93 13.44 -7.84
C PHE A 105 10.84 13.09 -9.01
N ALA A 106 12.03 12.53 -8.75
CA ALA A 106 12.89 12.07 -9.83
C ALA A 106 12.21 10.96 -10.66
N MET A 107 11.47 10.06 -9.98
CA MET A 107 10.78 8.96 -10.64
C MET A 107 9.62 9.43 -11.54
N TYR A 108 8.95 10.55 -11.21
CA TYR A 108 7.96 11.15 -12.11
C TYR A 108 8.63 12.03 -13.20
N ALA A 109 9.74 12.69 -12.88
CA ALA A 109 10.40 13.58 -13.82
C ALA A 109 11.04 12.84 -15.00
N ILE A 110 11.64 11.67 -14.75
CA ILE A 110 12.31 10.85 -15.78
C ILE A 110 11.38 10.51 -16.96
N PRO A 111 10.21 9.86 -16.78
CA PRO A 111 9.30 9.55 -17.88
C PRO A 111 8.73 10.80 -18.56
N ILE A 112 8.53 11.92 -17.84
CA ILE A 112 8.15 13.20 -18.45
C ILE A 112 9.26 13.70 -19.40
N ILE A 113 10.51 13.67 -18.97
CA ILE A 113 11.66 14.09 -19.78
C ILE A 113 11.79 13.19 -21.02
N ILE A 114 11.61 11.87 -20.87
CA ILE A 114 11.64 10.91 -21.98
C ILE A 114 10.52 11.23 -22.98
N PHE A 115 9.29 11.48 -22.51
CA PHE A 115 8.17 11.82 -23.37
C PHE A 115 8.41 13.12 -24.15
N VAL A 116 8.89 14.16 -23.48
CA VAL A 116 9.23 15.44 -24.12
C VAL A 116 10.36 15.25 -25.15
N SER A 117 11.37 14.43 -24.83
CA SER A 117 12.48 14.13 -25.74
C SER A 117 12.02 13.37 -26.99
N LEU A 118 11.09 12.43 -26.83
CA LEU A 118 10.44 11.73 -27.95
C LEU A 118 9.75 12.74 -28.88
N LEU A 119 8.88 13.60 -28.35
CA LEU A 119 8.17 14.61 -29.16
C LEU A 119 9.13 15.62 -29.81
N GLY A 120 10.14 16.05 -29.07
CA GLY A 120 11.20 16.94 -29.56
C GLY A 120 11.97 16.33 -30.73
N SER A 121 12.33 15.04 -30.63
CA SER A 121 13.02 14.34 -31.73
C SER A 121 12.16 14.29 -32.99
N MET A 122 10.87 13.95 -32.88
CA MET A 122 9.95 13.93 -34.02
C MET A 122 9.79 15.31 -34.66
N HIS A 123 9.79 16.36 -33.85
CA HIS A 123 9.75 17.74 -34.33
C HIS A 123 11.01 18.11 -35.11
N VAL A 124 12.19 17.87 -34.54
CA VAL A 124 13.49 18.21 -35.16
C VAL A 124 13.69 17.47 -36.49
N TYR A 125 13.33 16.19 -36.55
CA TYR A 125 13.47 15.39 -37.77
C TYR A 125 12.27 15.50 -38.73
N ASN A 126 11.26 16.31 -38.39
CA ASN A 126 9.98 16.41 -39.12
C ASN A 126 9.37 15.03 -39.44
N SER A 127 9.52 14.08 -38.52
CA SER A 127 9.17 12.67 -38.69
C SER A 127 7.90 12.31 -37.91
N TRP A 128 6.89 13.18 -37.96
CA TRP A 128 5.66 13.01 -37.18
C TRP A 128 4.85 11.82 -37.69
N LYS A 129 4.78 10.78 -36.87
CA LYS A 129 3.99 9.60 -37.13
C LYS A 129 3.00 9.38 -36.00
N ILE A 130 1.71 9.50 -36.32
CA ILE A 130 0.64 9.50 -35.30
C ILE A 130 0.64 8.23 -34.42
N TRP A 131 0.97 7.07 -35.01
CA TRP A 131 1.04 5.82 -34.25
C TRP A 131 2.14 5.87 -33.18
N GLY A 132 3.30 6.44 -33.48
CA GLY A 132 4.41 6.59 -32.54
C GLY A 132 4.05 7.50 -31.37
N VAL A 133 3.32 8.58 -31.66
CA VAL A 133 2.81 9.50 -30.63
C VAL A 133 1.79 8.80 -29.73
N ILE A 134 0.83 8.05 -30.30
CA ILE A 134 -0.18 7.31 -29.53
C ILE A 134 0.51 6.27 -28.62
N ILE A 135 1.46 5.49 -29.15
CA ILE A 135 2.21 4.51 -28.37
C ILE A 135 2.96 5.21 -27.23
N GLY A 136 3.65 6.32 -27.52
CA GLY A 136 4.38 7.10 -26.52
C GLY A 136 3.49 7.63 -25.41
N ILE A 137 2.29 8.13 -25.74
CA ILE A 137 1.29 8.61 -24.78
C ILE A 137 0.80 7.47 -23.88
N VAL A 138 0.45 6.33 -24.47
CA VAL A 138 -0.07 5.18 -23.73
C VAL A 138 0.95 4.68 -22.72
N PHE A 139 2.20 4.47 -23.13
CA PHE A 139 3.25 4.02 -22.22
C PHE A 139 3.58 5.07 -21.15
N PHE A 140 3.59 6.36 -21.49
CA PHE A 140 3.77 7.44 -20.52
C PHE A 140 2.74 7.37 -19.40
N PHE A 141 1.43 7.36 -19.74
CA PHE A 141 0.38 7.36 -18.72
C PHE A 141 0.34 6.06 -17.91
N ILE A 142 0.57 4.89 -18.54
CA ILE A 142 0.60 3.63 -17.80
C ILE A 142 1.76 3.62 -16.80
N THR A 143 2.95 4.09 -17.21
CA THR A 143 4.13 4.16 -16.34
C THR A 143 3.91 5.12 -15.18
N GLU A 144 3.35 6.30 -15.44
CA GLU A 144 2.99 7.28 -14.40
C GLU A 144 1.98 6.71 -13.40
N ILE A 145 0.93 6.03 -13.88
CA ILE A 145 -0.08 5.41 -13.02
C ILE A 145 0.57 4.32 -12.14
N CYS A 146 1.40 3.44 -12.69
CA CYS A 146 2.10 2.42 -11.91
C CYS A 146 3.05 3.05 -10.88
N THR A 147 3.73 4.13 -11.24
CA THR A 147 4.62 4.87 -10.34
C THR A 147 3.81 5.49 -9.20
N LEU A 148 2.68 6.15 -9.49
CA LEU A 148 1.76 6.71 -8.50
C LEU A 148 1.20 5.62 -7.57
N LEU A 149 0.77 4.48 -8.11
CA LEU A 149 0.30 3.34 -7.32
C LEU A 149 1.40 2.82 -6.38
N THR A 150 2.66 2.79 -6.84
CA THR A 150 3.80 2.35 -6.02
C THR A 150 4.12 3.36 -4.91
N THR A 151 4.19 4.64 -5.26
CA THR A 151 4.66 5.75 -4.40
C THR A 151 3.61 6.26 -3.43
N LEU A 152 2.30 6.10 -3.72
CA LEU A 152 1.21 6.67 -2.92
C LEU A 152 0.25 5.64 -2.29
N SER A 153 0.20 4.38 -2.74
CA SER A 153 -0.68 3.36 -2.10
C SER A 153 -0.15 2.83 -0.76
N ASN A 154 -1.01 2.28 0.09
CA ASN A 154 -0.57 1.65 1.33
C ASN A 154 0.29 0.40 1.04
N PRO A 155 1.57 0.35 1.45
CA PRO A 155 2.42 -0.82 1.19
C PRO A 155 2.05 -2.06 2.04
N GLY A 156 1.12 -1.90 2.99
CA GLY A 156 0.74 -2.90 3.99
C GLY A 156 1.12 -2.47 5.41
N ILE A 157 1.04 -1.17 5.73
CA ILE A 157 1.31 -0.61 7.06
C ILE A 157 0.32 -1.20 8.06
N VAL A 158 0.84 -1.66 9.20
CA VAL A 158 0.03 -2.08 10.35
C VAL A 158 -0.24 -0.88 11.25
N PHE A 159 -1.52 -0.57 11.46
CA PHE A 159 -1.93 0.49 12.39
C PHE A 159 -1.89 0.01 13.84
N ARG A 160 -1.52 0.92 14.74
CA ARG A 160 -1.48 0.66 16.19
C ARG A 160 -2.88 0.26 16.67
N GLY A 161 -2.97 -0.83 17.44
CA GLY A 161 -4.23 -1.27 18.06
C GLY A 161 -5.14 -2.18 17.22
N MET A 162 -4.82 -2.49 15.95
CA MET A 162 -5.72 -3.29 15.10
C MET A 162 -5.56 -4.81 15.17
N LEU A 163 -4.54 -5.32 15.85
CA LEU A 163 -4.30 -6.75 15.95
C LEU A 163 -4.54 -7.22 17.39
N PRO A 164 -5.46 -8.16 17.64
CA PRO A 164 -5.68 -8.68 18.99
C PRO A 164 -4.38 -9.32 19.48
N SER A 165 -3.92 -8.90 20.66
CA SER A 165 -2.79 -9.53 21.34
C SER A 165 -3.21 -10.95 21.74
N THR A 166 -2.83 -11.96 20.97
CA THR A 166 -2.91 -13.32 21.47
C THR A 166 -1.77 -13.51 22.47
N ASN A 167 -2.09 -14.03 23.65
CA ASN A 167 -1.22 -14.08 24.84
C ASN A 167 0.07 -14.94 24.71
N LYS A 168 0.54 -15.28 23.50
CA LYS A 168 1.74 -16.11 23.26
C LYS A 168 2.53 -15.76 21.98
N CYS A 169 2.47 -14.54 21.45
CA CYS A 169 3.40 -14.15 20.38
C CYS A 169 4.69 -13.57 20.97
N SER A 170 5.80 -14.32 20.93
CA SER A 170 7.12 -13.87 21.43
C SER A 170 7.77 -12.75 20.60
N ASN A 171 7.15 -12.34 19.50
CA ASN A 171 7.73 -11.43 18.51
C ASN A 171 7.07 -10.05 18.54
N ARG A 172 7.05 -9.37 19.69
CA ARG A 172 6.60 -7.97 19.79
C ARG A 172 7.56 -7.03 19.06
N CYS A 173 7.05 -6.10 18.26
CA CYS A 173 7.86 -4.98 17.77
C CYS A 173 8.12 -4.01 18.92
N ARG A 174 9.39 -3.80 19.30
CA ARG A 174 9.77 -2.88 20.38
C ARG A 174 9.41 -1.41 20.06
N GLU A 175 9.59 -1.00 18.81
CA GLU A 175 9.35 0.38 18.37
C GLU A 175 7.88 0.74 18.26
N CYS A 176 7.06 -0.16 17.70
CA CYS A 176 5.64 0.09 17.50
C CYS A 176 4.75 -0.42 18.66
N GLY A 177 5.32 -1.20 19.59
CA GLY A 177 4.62 -1.69 20.77
C GLY A 177 3.57 -2.78 20.54
N PHE A 178 3.44 -3.33 19.31
CA PHE A 178 2.42 -4.34 18.99
C PHE A 178 3.02 -5.74 18.78
N ASP A 179 2.20 -6.75 19.07
CA ASP A 179 2.55 -8.15 18.89
C ASP A 179 2.49 -8.53 17.41
N ARG A 180 3.60 -9.03 16.84
CA ARG A 180 3.57 -9.59 15.49
C ARG A 180 2.76 -10.87 15.55
N VAL A 181 1.49 -10.77 15.17
CA VAL A 181 0.57 -11.91 15.03
C VAL A 181 1.12 -12.93 14.02
N VAL A 182 1.95 -12.47 13.08
CA VAL A 182 2.55 -13.30 12.03
C VAL A 182 4.04 -12.94 11.84
N PRO A 183 4.91 -13.92 11.51
CA PRO A 183 6.35 -13.70 11.40
C PRO A 183 6.75 -12.79 10.22
N GLU A 184 5.85 -12.58 9.25
CA GLU A 184 6.12 -11.83 8.01
C GLU A 184 5.97 -10.31 8.14
N PHE A 185 5.81 -9.77 9.35
CA PHE A 185 5.85 -8.34 9.62
C PHE A 185 7.26 -7.88 9.96
N TYR A 186 7.69 -6.77 9.37
CA TYR A 186 8.98 -6.15 9.67
C TYR A 186 8.83 -4.66 9.91
N HIS A 187 9.60 -4.15 10.87
CA HIS A 187 9.66 -2.73 11.18
C HIS A 187 10.64 -2.03 10.22
N CYS A 188 10.20 -0.94 9.60
CA CYS A 188 11.09 -0.03 8.87
C CYS A 188 11.37 1.19 9.74
N TYR A 189 12.64 1.38 10.09
CA TYR A 189 13.06 2.50 10.93
C TYR A 189 12.90 3.85 10.23
N ASP A 190 13.13 3.92 8.91
CA ASP A 190 12.95 5.16 8.14
C ASP A 190 11.48 5.60 8.17
N CYS A 191 10.55 4.68 7.90
CA CYS A 191 9.11 4.96 7.93
C CYS A 191 8.55 5.03 9.36
N GLY A 192 9.21 4.45 10.37
CA GLY A 192 8.69 4.35 11.74
C GLY A 192 7.44 3.46 11.86
N THR A 193 7.24 2.54 10.93
CA THR A 193 6.05 1.68 10.86
C THR A 193 6.43 0.24 10.55
N CYS A 194 5.61 -0.70 11.01
CA CYS A 194 5.70 -2.08 10.54
C CYS A 194 4.85 -2.30 9.30
N CYS A 195 5.39 -3.09 8.36
CA CYS A 195 4.73 -3.41 7.10
C CYS A 195 4.64 -4.93 6.90
N TYR A 196 3.52 -5.41 6.39
CA TYR A 196 3.33 -6.83 6.02
C TYR A 196 4.14 -7.19 4.79
N LYS A 197 4.91 -8.29 4.86
CA LYS A 197 5.86 -8.73 3.82
C LYS A 197 6.63 -7.56 3.24
N LEU A 198 7.22 -6.78 4.14
CA LEU A 198 8.14 -5.71 3.77
C LEU A 198 9.27 -6.32 2.94
N ASP A 199 9.45 -5.82 1.72
CA ASP A 199 10.58 -6.19 0.87
C ASP A 199 11.77 -5.28 1.21
N HIS A 200 11.61 -3.96 1.07
CA HIS A 200 12.62 -2.97 1.45
C HIS A 200 12.03 -1.56 1.62
N HIS A 201 12.82 -0.63 2.17
CA HIS A 201 12.56 0.80 2.05
C HIS A 201 13.23 1.33 0.78
N CYS A 202 12.45 1.87 -0.15
CA CYS A 202 12.98 2.40 -1.40
C CYS A 202 13.01 3.92 -1.35
N MET A 203 14.21 4.50 -1.30
CA MET A 203 14.38 5.96 -1.32
C MET A 203 13.85 6.60 -2.60
N TRP A 204 13.94 5.90 -3.74
CA TRP A 204 13.43 6.37 -5.04
C TRP A 204 11.91 6.43 -5.07
N MET A 205 11.23 5.48 -4.42
CA MET A 205 9.77 5.50 -4.30
C MET A 205 9.30 6.31 -3.07
N GLY A 206 10.24 6.86 -2.30
CA GLY A 206 10.00 7.68 -1.13
C GLY A 206 9.52 6.91 0.11
N LYS A 207 9.31 5.59 0.04
CA LYS A 207 8.71 4.77 1.11
C LYS A 207 8.99 3.26 0.98
N CYS A 208 8.43 2.49 1.91
CA CYS A 208 8.46 1.04 1.87
C CYS A 208 7.77 0.44 0.64
N ILE A 209 8.40 -0.59 0.08
CA ILE A 209 7.79 -1.55 -0.85
C ILE A 209 7.40 -2.78 -0.04
N GLY A 210 6.11 -3.05 0.03
CA GLY A 210 5.55 -4.19 0.77
C GLY A 210 4.63 -5.02 -0.11
N PHE A 211 3.90 -5.96 0.49
CA PHE A 211 3.04 -6.90 -0.23
C PHE A 211 2.14 -6.25 -1.30
N ARG A 212 1.52 -5.11 -0.95
CA ARG A 212 0.53 -4.42 -1.80
C ARG A 212 1.15 -3.60 -2.91
N THR A 213 2.33 -3.01 -2.67
CA THR A 213 3.00 -2.14 -3.65
C THR A 213 4.02 -2.86 -4.51
N LEU A 214 4.48 -4.05 -4.11
CA LEU A 214 5.47 -4.84 -4.83
C LEU A 214 5.07 -5.17 -6.29
N PRO A 215 3.82 -5.53 -6.63
CA PRO A 215 3.44 -5.76 -8.02
C PRO A 215 3.57 -4.51 -8.88
N PHE A 216 3.15 -3.35 -8.38
CA PHE A 216 3.25 -2.07 -9.09
C PHE A 216 4.70 -1.59 -9.19
N PHE A 217 5.52 -1.84 -8.16
CA PHE A 217 6.95 -1.56 -8.20
C PHE A 217 7.62 -2.34 -9.34
N LYS A 218 7.37 -3.65 -9.43
CA LYS A 218 7.88 -4.50 -10.52
C LYS A 218 7.39 -4.03 -11.89
N ALA A 219 6.10 -3.70 -12.00
CA ALA A 219 5.53 -3.17 -13.23
C ALA A 219 6.19 -1.85 -13.65
N THR A 220 6.40 -0.93 -12.71
CA THR A 220 7.09 0.35 -12.94
C THR A 220 8.47 0.14 -13.52
N LEU A 221 9.30 -0.71 -12.89
CA LEU A 221 10.67 -0.99 -13.38
C LEU A 221 10.69 -1.58 -14.80
N ILE A 222 9.77 -2.51 -15.10
CA ILE A 222 9.69 -3.13 -16.43
C ILE A 222 9.22 -2.11 -17.46
N LEU A 223 8.18 -1.34 -17.12
CA LEU A 223 7.61 -0.33 -18.00
C LEU A 223 8.60 0.79 -18.29
N ASP A 224 9.37 1.25 -17.31
CA ASP A 224 10.44 2.24 -17.50
C ASP A 224 11.46 1.76 -18.53
N VAL A 225 11.95 0.52 -18.40
CA VAL A 225 12.92 -0.06 -19.35
C VAL A 225 12.33 -0.16 -20.75
N VAL A 226 11.11 -0.69 -20.87
CA VAL A 226 10.42 -0.81 -22.16
C VAL A 226 10.19 0.58 -22.76
N TYR A 227 9.80 1.56 -21.94
CA TYR A 227 9.52 2.91 -22.39
C TYR A 227 10.77 3.62 -22.91
N ILE A 228 11.91 3.49 -22.23
CA ILE A 228 13.21 3.99 -22.71
C ILE A 228 13.54 3.36 -24.08
N VAL A 229 13.39 2.04 -24.22
CA VAL A 229 13.66 1.35 -25.49
C VAL A 229 12.74 1.86 -26.59
N LEU A 230 11.43 1.96 -26.35
CA LEU A 230 10.47 2.49 -27.33
C LEU A 230 10.77 3.94 -27.69
N ALA A 231 11.15 4.77 -26.72
CA ALA A 231 11.49 6.16 -26.94
C ALA A 231 12.71 6.35 -27.86
N THR A 232 13.60 5.35 -27.92
CA THR A 232 14.73 5.34 -28.88
C THR A 232 14.36 4.74 -30.25
N ILE A 233 13.57 3.67 -30.29
CA ILE A 233 13.24 2.96 -31.53
C ILE A 233 12.22 3.73 -32.38
N ILE A 234 11.20 4.33 -31.76
CA ILE A 234 10.11 4.99 -32.49
C ILE A 234 10.64 6.13 -33.39
N PRO A 235 11.48 7.06 -32.91
CA PRO A 235 12.05 8.10 -33.77
C PRO A 235 12.93 7.51 -34.88
N MET A 236 13.73 6.47 -34.59
CA MET A 236 14.57 5.81 -35.58
C MET A 236 13.71 5.26 -36.73
N VAL A 237 12.70 4.45 -36.43
CA VAL A 237 11.80 3.89 -37.45
C VAL A 237 11.06 5.00 -38.21
N SER A 238 10.60 6.03 -37.50
CA SER A 238 9.87 7.16 -38.11
C SER A 238 10.73 8.01 -39.04
N PHE A 239 12.05 8.02 -38.82
CA PHE A 239 13.01 8.70 -39.68
C PHE A 239 13.31 7.89 -40.95
N TYR A 240 13.44 6.56 -40.82
CA TYR A 240 13.76 5.69 -41.96
C TYR A 240 12.56 5.43 -42.89
N TYR A 241 11.32 5.52 -42.41
CA TYR A 241 10.08 5.22 -43.15
C TYR A 241 9.05 6.35 -43.00
#